data_AF-A0A8X6SVE5-F1
#
_entry.id   AF-A0A8X6SVE5-F1
#
_cell.length_a   1.000
_cell.length_b   1.000
_cell.length_c   1.000
_cell.angle_alpha   90.00
_cell.angle_beta   90.00
_cell.angle_gamma   90.00
#
_symmetry.space_group_name_H-M   'P 1'
#
loop_
_entity.id
_entity.type
_entity.pdbx_description
1 polymer ?
#
loop_
_entity_poly.entity_id
_entity_poly.type
_entity_poly.pdbx_seq_one_letter_code
_entity_poly.pdbx_strand_id
1 'polypeptide(L)'
;MENTHRRPSGKRPKKRRFRGNQFMKVCSHTHVAERKDTISCCLKCHKPVTINEKSTSGLCSNFEIRCKNCGSVCTFSSCENTGNKNNAPEINRRSILAMRCIGQGLESLKTFCAVMSLPNPVEQKSYDVINNKLSRVMKEVAEESMKRAAVEENSSSPDNLLTVSGDGTWKTRGHSSLIGVCTVIGAETGKVLDREVWSSFCKGCDSYNGVKFGIKYNKWQRAHKISCRKNYSGSAGKMEVDGMLRIFNRSEKLHILKYSNYIGDGDTKTFNALSENKPYGDDHLIQKIECVGHVQKRMGKRLRKLKLVYSKKKLSDGKTIGGKGRLTDSLIDKLAHYYGNDIRCNSTSVKEMRKAIWAVWGHSCSTDDEPMHWFCPTNPNTWCKYNAAINNNLQNYKHKPSVAKAVRDVIKPVFADLSHPALLKKCLGEKFGLKINRNVCVSLAERDNRRIFTSRQRRLESSFEARRAKKIKKSKEIELFQEQEVISYNPGAF
;
A
#
# COMPACT_ATOMS: atom_id res chain seq x y z
N MET A 1 -23.43 -12.99 79.16
CA MET A 1 -24.78 -12.43 79.37
C MET A 1 -25.10 -11.49 78.23
N GLU A 2 -26.18 -11.81 77.53
CA GLU A 2 -27.06 -10.99 76.69
C GLU A 2 -26.55 -10.19 75.47
N ASN A 3 -27.05 -10.67 74.32
CA ASN A 3 -27.78 -9.93 73.27
C ASN A 3 -27.04 -8.92 72.37
N THR A 4 -26.91 -9.27 71.09
CA THR A 4 -27.87 -8.88 70.04
C THR A 4 -27.34 -9.27 68.65
N HIS A 5 -27.98 -10.25 67.99
CA HIS A 5 -27.72 -10.54 66.57
C HIS A 5 -28.36 -9.45 65.67
N ARG A 6 -27.57 -8.45 65.26
CA ARG A 6 -27.90 -7.59 64.11
C ARG A 6 -27.55 -8.30 62.81
N ARG A 7 -28.56 -8.56 61.97
CA ARG A 7 -28.39 -9.02 60.57
C ARG A 7 -27.54 -8.00 59.77
N PRO A 8 -26.51 -8.41 59.02
CA PRO A 8 -25.82 -7.50 58.11
C PRO A 8 -26.71 -7.18 56.91
N SER A 9 -27.01 -5.90 56.74
CA SER A 9 -27.71 -5.33 55.58
C SER A 9 -27.07 -5.79 54.27
N GLY A 10 -27.84 -6.47 53.42
CA GLY A 10 -27.48 -6.75 52.04
C GLY A 10 -27.12 -5.46 51.30
N LYS A 11 -25.84 -5.30 50.94
CA LYS A 11 -25.37 -4.20 50.11
C LYS A 11 -26.06 -4.30 48.74
N ARG A 12 -27.00 -3.38 48.47
CA ARG A 12 -27.55 -3.14 47.13
C ARG A 12 -26.40 -3.00 46.13
N PRO A 13 -26.52 -3.55 44.90
CA PRO A 13 -25.46 -3.49 43.91
C PRO A 13 -25.16 -2.02 43.58
N LYS A 14 -23.88 -1.63 43.70
CA LYS A 14 -23.39 -0.32 43.24
C LYS A 14 -23.82 -0.13 41.78
N LYS A 15 -24.78 0.79 41.52
CA LYS A 15 -25.10 1.26 40.17
C LYS A 15 -23.79 1.74 39.53
N ARG A 16 -23.36 1.04 38.49
CA ARG A 16 -22.15 1.34 37.73
C ARG A 16 -22.26 2.76 37.17
N ARG A 17 -21.23 3.58 37.38
CA ARG A 17 -21.00 4.82 36.63
C ARG A 17 -21.04 4.48 35.14
N PHE A 18 -22.02 5.03 34.42
CA PHE A 18 -21.96 5.12 32.96
C PHE A 18 -20.82 6.09 32.63
N ARG A 19 -19.66 5.55 32.21
CA ARG A 19 -18.67 6.36 31.49
C ARG A 19 -19.21 6.49 30.07
N GLY A 20 -19.58 7.70 29.65
CA GLY A 20 -20.23 8.01 28.37
C GLY A 20 -19.41 7.74 27.09
N ASN A 21 -18.37 6.91 27.15
CA ASN A 21 -17.42 6.69 26.04
C ASN A 21 -17.76 5.50 25.14
N GLN A 22 -18.96 4.92 25.23
CA GLN A 22 -19.34 3.82 24.34
C GLN A 22 -20.72 4.08 23.73
N PHE A 23 -20.69 4.35 22.42
CA PHE A 23 -21.81 4.44 21.47
C PHE A 23 -22.65 5.73 21.50
N MET A 24 -22.14 6.78 20.87
CA MET A 24 -22.99 7.55 19.95
C MET A 24 -22.65 7.06 18.54
N LYS A 25 -23.48 6.13 18.04
CA LYS A 25 -23.59 5.90 16.59
C LYS A 25 -24.08 7.21 15.97
N VAL A 26 -23.66 7.45 14.73
CA VAL A 26 -24.26 8.45 13.83
C VAL A 26 -25.75 8.08 13.70
N CYS A 27 -26.57 8.55 14.63
CA CYS A 27 -28.02 8.50 14.58
C CYS A 27 -28.47 9.95 14.36
N SER A 28 -29.50 10.14 13.54
CA SER A 28 -30.14 11.43 13.31
C SER A 28 -30.29 12.18 14.64
N HIS A 29 -29.69 13.37 14.72
CA HIS A 29 -29.62 14.20 15.93
C HIS A 29 -31.02 14.50 16.50
N THR A 30 -32.04 14.52 15.64
CA THR A 30 -33.47 14.71 15.99
C THR A 30 -34.05 13.55 16.82
N HIS A 31 -33.87 12.29 16.40
CA HIS A 31 -34.44 11.15 17.13
C HIS A 31 -33.84 10.88 18.52
N VAL A 32 -32.59 11.32 18.77
CA VAL A 32 -31.94 11.12 20.08
C VAL A 32 -32.46 12.10 21.13
N ALA A 33 -32.87 13.31 20.71
CA ALA A 33 -33.51 14.28 21.60
C ALA A 33 -34.94 13.85 21.94
N GLU A 34 -35.73 13.45 20.93
CA GLU A 34 -37.15 13.11 21.11
C GLU A 34 -37.42 11.82 21.90
N ARG A 35 -36.52 10.83 21.87
CA ARG A 35 -36.70 9.55 22.58
C ARG A 35 -36.10 9.48 24.00
N LYS A 36 -35.41 10.52 24.49
CA LYS A 36 -34.67 10.46 25.79
C LYS A 36 -35.34 11.15 26.97
N ASP A 37 -36.42 11.90 26.74
CA ASP A 37 -37.25 12.46 27.82
C ASP A 37 -37.85 11.36 28.72
N THR A 38 -37.85 10.10 28.28
CA THR A 38 -38.39 8.95 29.01
C THR A 38 -37.37 8.08 29.76
N ILE A 39 -36.04 8.24 29.58
CA ILE A 39 -35.04 7.27 30.12
C ILE A 39 -33.97 7.92 31.03
N SER A 40 -33.81 9.24 31.00
CA SER A 40 -32.72 9.94 31.71
C SER A 40 -33.23 10.67 32.95
N CYS A 41 -32.64 10.42 34.13
CA CYS A 41 -33.00 11.10 35.38
C CYS A 41 -31.83 11.85 36.01
N CYS A 42 -32.13 12.91 36.75
CA CYS A 42 -31.16 13.67 37.50
C CYS A 42 -30.55 12.83 38.63
N LEU A 43 -29.22 12.91 38.78
CA LEU A 43 -28.50 12.20 39.86
C LEU A 43 -28.88 12.67 41.27
N LYS A 44 -29.33 13.93 41.42
CA LYS A 44 -29.69 14.51 42.73
C LYS A 44 -31.13 14.23 43.15
N CYS A 45 -32.09 14.43 42.24
CA CYS A 45 -33.52 14.41 42.57
C CYS A 45 -34.31 13.31 41.84
N HIS A 46 -33.65 12.50 41.00
CA HIS A 46 -34.27 11.41 40.23
C HIS A 46 -35.44 11.82 39.31
N LYS A 47 -35.65 13.11 39.09
CA LYS A 47 -36.63 13.65 38.13
C LYS A 47 -36.07 13.67 36.71
N PRO A 48 -36.94 13.74 35.68
CA PRO A 48 -36.51 13.85 34.29
C PRO A 48 -35.56 15.04 34.05
N VAL A 49 -34.65 14.89 33.08
CA VAL A 49 -33.73 15.93 32.62
C VAL A 49 -33.98 16.24 31.14
N THR A 50 -33.84 17.51 30.76
CA THR A 50 -33.88 17.93 29.36
C THR A 50 -32.47 18.05 28.80
N ILE A 51 -32.26 17.59 27.58
CA ILE A 51 -30.98 17.68 26.86
C ILE A 51 -31.16 18.64 25.69
N ASN A 52 -30.42 19.75 25.71
CA ASN A 52 -30.48 20.76 24.67
C ASN A 52 -29.12 20.92 24.00
N GLU A 53 -29.09 20.97 22.67
CA GLU A 53 -27.90 21.38 21.92
C GLU A 53 -27.78 22.90 21.97
N LYS A 54 -26.68 23.42 22.54
CA LYS A 54 -26.44 24.85 22.72
C LYS A 54 -25.73 25.49 21.54
N SER A 55 -24.79 24.77 20.95
CA SER A 55 -23.97 25.26 19.85
C SER A 55 -23.32 24.11 19.09
N THR A 56 -22.95 24.39 17.85
CA THR A 56 -22.15 23.51 17.01
C THR A 56 -20.85 24.19 16.61
N SER A 57 -19.81 23.37 16.46
CA SER A 57 -18.48 23.77 15.96
C SER A 57 -18.07 22.75 14.89
N GLY A 58 -18.54 22.97 13.66
CA GLY A 58 -18.47 21.96 12.59
C GLY A 58 -19.27 20.72 12.96
N LEU A 59 -18.62 19.56 13.02
CA LEU A 59 -19.26 18.29 13.38
C LEU A 59 -19.34 18.03 14.89
N CYS A 60 -18.87 18.96 15.72
CA CYS A 60 -18.97 18.87 17.18
C CYS A 60 -20.20 19.61 17.69
N SER A 61 -20.93 18.96 18.59
CA SER A 61 -22.14 19.47 19.24
C SER A 61 -21.85 19.69 20.72
N ASN A 62 -22.21 20.84 21.26
CA ASN A 62 -22.16 21.13 22.69
C ASN A 62 -23.56 21.00 23.28
N PHE A 63 -23.72 20.09 24.23
CA PHE A 63 -24.99 19.81 24.88
C PHE A 63 -25.02 20.38 26.30
N GLU A 64 -26.20 20.83 26.71
CA GLU A 64 -26.57 21.16 28.07
C GLU A 64 -27.66 20.18 28.53
N ILE A 65 -27.37 19.44 29.61
CA ILE A 65 -28.35 18.67 30.36
C ILE A 65 -28.81 19.51 31.54
N ARG A 66 -30.11 19.79 31.62
CA ARG A 66 -30.71 20.58 32.69
C ARG A 66 -31.80 19.78 33.41
N CYS A 67 -31.76 19.77 34.74
CA CYS A 67 -32.88 19.30 35.55
C CYS A 67 -33.83 20.45 35.84
N LYS A 68 -35.09 20.36 35.38
CA LYS A 68 -36.12 21.37 35.67
C LYS A 68 -36.46 21.47 37.16
N ASN A 69 -36.32 20.39 37.92
CA ASN A 69 -36.73 20.35 39.32
C ASN A 69 -35.71 20.94 40.30
N CYS A 70 -34.42 20.66 40.13
CA CYS A 70 -33.38 21.13 41.06
C CYS A 70 -32.39 22.12 40.44
N GLY A 71 -32.65 22.58 39.21
CA GLY A 71 -31.82 23.55 38.50
C GLY A 71 -30.41 23.06 38.12
N SER A 72 -30.05 21.80 38.41
CA SER A 72 -28.70 21.30 38.12
C SER A 72 -28.46 21.25 36.61
N VAL A 73 -27.33 21.82 36.19
CA VAL A 73 -26.88 21.89 34.80
C VAL A 73 -25.58 21.12 34.63
N CYS A 74 -25.46 20.36 33.54
CA CYS A 74 -24.25 19.68 33.14
C CYS A 74 -24.03 19.87 31.64
N THR A 75 -22.86 20.34 31.24
CA THR A 75 -22.51 20.53 29.83
C THR A 75 -21.50 19.48 29.38
N PHE A 76 -21.65 18.99 28.15
CA PHE A 76 -20.67 18.10 27.54
C PHE A 76 -20.62 18.28 26.02
N SER A 77 -19.47 18.01 25.41
CA SER A 77 -19.28 18.04 23.97
C SER A 77 -19.37 16.63 23.37
N SER A 78 -19.84 16.51 22.13
CA SER A 78 -19.94 15.22 21.42
C SER A 78 -18.59 14.59 21.09
N CYS A 79 -17.52 15.38 21.09
CA CYS A 79 -16.15 14.91 21.01
C CYS A 79 -15.22 15.70 21.93
N GLU A 80 -14.06 15.14 22.20
CA GLU A 80 -12.99 15.84 22.89
C GLU A 80 -12.47 17.02 22.05
N ASN A 81 -12.09 18.08 22.73
CA ASN A 81 -11.34 19.16 22.11
C ASN A 81 -9.84 18.86 22.22
N THR A 82 -9.08 19.43 21.29
CA THR A 82 -7.64 19.21 21.18
C THR A 82 -6.90 20.53 21.01
N GLY A 83 -5.57 20.48 21.22
CA GLY A 83 -4.67 21.61 21.13
C GLY A 83 -4.52 22.39 22.43
N ASN A 84 -3.53 23.28 22.49
CA ASN A 84 -3.09 23.94 23.73
C ASN A 84 -4.21 24.75 24.42
N LYS A 85 -5.15 25.30 23.64
CA LYS A 85 -6.29 26.06 24.15
C LYS A 85 -7.56 25.21 24.35
N ASN A 86 -7.46 23.89 24.16
CA ASN A 86 -8.56 22.94 24.25
C ASN A 86 -9.84 23.37 23.49
N ASN A 87 -9.67 23.96 22.30
CA ASN A 87 -10.73 24.62 21.55
C ASN A 87 -10.92 24.08 20.12
N ALA A 88 -10.19 23.03 19.73
CA ALA A 88 -10.30 22.45 18.40
C ALA A 88 -10.94 21.05 18.49
N PRO A 89 -12.22 20.90 18.11
CA PRO A 89 -12.90 19.62 18.18
C PRO A 89 -12.17 18.55 17.37
N GLU A 90 -11.91 17.41 18.00
CA GLU A 90 -11.14 16.32 17.39
C GLU A 90 -11.81 15.78 16.12
N ILE A 91 -13.15 15.68 16.14
CA ILE A 91 -13.96 15.17 15.03
C ILE A 91 -13.75 15.95 13.72
N ASN A 92 -13.50 17.25 13.80
CA ASN A 92 -13.24 18.09 12.63
C ASN A 92 -11.88 17.76 11.99
N ARG A 93 -10.86 17.46 12.81
CA ARG A 93 -9.55 17.02 12.28
C ARG A 93 -9.64 15.61 11.70
N ARG A 94 -10.35 14.72 12.39
CA ARG A 94 -10.52 13.31 11.96
C ARG A 94 -11.33 13.19 10.67
N SER A 95 -12.39 13.98 10.50
CA SER A 95 -13.18 13.98 9.25
C SER A 95 -12.36 14.45 8.05
N ILE A 96 -11.55 15.50 8.20
CA ILE A 96 -10.63 15.95 7.14
C ILE A 96 -9.56 14.88 6.85
N LEU A 97 -8.98 14.27 7.88
CA LEU A 97 -8.03 13.17 7.70
C LEU A 97 -8.68 12.00 6.95
N ALA A 98 -9.90 11.62 7.31
CA ALA A 98 -10.64 10.55 6.66
C ALA A 98 -10.87 10.84 5.17
N MET A 99 -11.29 12.06 4.83
CA MET A 99 -11.49 12.47 3.44
C MET A 99 -10.18 12.43 2.64
N ARG A 100 -9.06 12.89 3.24
CA ARG A 100 -7.73 12.77 2.60
C ARG A 100 -7.33 11.32 2.35
N CYS A 101 -7.61 10.40 3.28
CA CYS A 101 -7.29 8.98 3.10
C CYS A 101 -8.01 8.33 1.92
N ILE A 102 -9.17 8.86 1.52
CA ILE A 102 -9.93 8.39 0.35
C ILE A 102 -9.77 9.29 -0.88
N GLY A 103 -8.81 10.22 -0.86
CA GLY A 103 -8.54 11.13 -1.98
C GLY A 103 -9.60 12.21 -2.20
N GLN A 104 -10.40 12.53 -1.18
CA GLN A 104 -11.50 13.48 -1.23
C GLN A 104 -11.20 14.79 -0.47
N GLY A 105 -11.89 15.85 -0.86
CA GLY A 105 -11.72 17.21 -0.33
C GLY A 105 -12.89 17.69 0.54
N LEU A 106 -12.94 19.00 0.78
CA LEU A 106 -14.00 19.63 1.56
C LEU A 106 -15.39 19.46 0.91
N GLU A 107 -15.50 19.60 -0.41
CA GLU A 107 -16.80 19.49 -1.10
C GLU A 107 -17.42 18.10 -0.97
N SER A 108 -16.59 17.06 -1.06
CA SER A 108 -17.02 15.68 -0.81
C SER A 108 -17.41 15.46 0.65
N LEU A 109 -16.73 16.12 1.60
CA LEU A 109 -17.11 16.09 3.01
C LEU A 109 -18.48 16.74 3.24
N LYS A 110 -18.73 17.91 2.63
CA LYS A 110 -20.03 18.58 2.69
C LYS A 110 -21.13 17.69 2.11
N THR A 111 -20.87 17.09 0.95
CA THR A 111 -21.80 16.15 0.29
C THR A 111 -22.08 14.94 1.20
N PHE A 112 -21.03 14.35 1.78
CA PHE A 112 -21.17 13.25 2.74
C PHE A 112 -22.02 13.65 3.94
N CYS A 113 -21.76 14.82 4.53
CA CYS A 113 -22.55 15.31 5.66
C CYS A 113 -24.02 15.54 5.28
N ALA A 114 -24.28 16.14 4.12
CA ALA A 114 -25.65 16.37 3.63
C ALA A 114 -26.41 15.04 3.45
N VAL A 115 -25.82 14.05 2.79
CA VAL A 115 -26.43 12.73 2.56
C VAL A 115 -26.67 11.98 3.88
N MET A 116 -25.75 12.11 4.83
CA MET A 116 -25.86 11.49 6.15
C MET A 116 -26.76 12.24 7.13
N SER A 117 -27.36 13.37 6.71
CA SER A 117 -28.14 14.27 7.59
C SER A 117 -27.34 14.73 8.82
N LEU A 118 -26.07 15.05 8.61
CA LEU A 118 -25.16 15.61 9.60
C LEU A 118 -25.07 17.14 9.47
N PRO A 119 -24.66 17.85 10.54
CA PRO A 119 -24.32 19.26 10.44
C PRO A 119 -23.29 19.53 9.34
N ASN A 120 -23.30 20.75 8.81
CA ASN A 120 -22.24 21.18 7.91
C ASN A 120 -20.87 21.00 8.57
N PRO A 121 -19.87 20.51 7.83
CA PRO A 121 -18.51 20.40 8.34
C PRO A 121 -17.90 21.79 8.54
N VAL A 122 -16.61 21.83 8.83
CA VAL A 122 -15.89 23.11 9.00
C VAL A 122 -15.90 23.97 7.73
N GLU A 123 -15.85 25.29 7.92
CA GLU A 123 -15.68 26.26 6.84
C GLU A 123 -14.32 26.10 6.12
N GLN A 124 -14.22 26.67 4.91
CA GLN A 124 -13.00 26.63 4.08
C GLN A 124 -11.76 27.13 4.82
N LYS A 125 -11.84 28.25 5.55
CA LYS A 125 -10.72 28.80 6.34
C LYS A 125 -10.21 27.79 7.37
N SER A 126 -11.13 27.17 8.11
CA SER A 126 -10.82 26.15 9.12
C SER A 126 -10.29 24.86 8.49
N TYR A 127 -10.86 24.45 7.36
CA TYR A 127 -10.37 23.33 6.55
C TYR A 127 -8.91 23.55 6.15
N ASP A 128 -8.57 24.72 5.61
CA ASP A 128 -7.20 25.02 5.16
C ASP A 128 -6.20 25.03 6.31
N VAL A 129 -6.57 25.59 7.47
CA VAL A 129 -5.74 25.54 8.68
C VAL A 129 -5.48 24.11 9.14
N ILE A 130 -6.52 23.27 9.18
CA ILE A 130 -6.38 21.86 9.57
C ILE A 130 -5.56 21.10 8.53
N ASN A 131 -5.83 21.33 7.24
CA ASN A 131 -5.17 20.63 6.14
C ASN A 131 -3.68 20.95 6.06
N ASN A 132 -3.29 22.21 6.30
CA ASN A 132 -1.89 22.63 6.40
C ASN A 132 -1.18 21.96 7.58
N LYS A 133 -1.82 21.92 8.76
CA LYS A 133 -1.29 21.21 9.94
C LYS A 133 -1.12 19.71 9.66
N LEU A 134 -2.13 19.07 9.09
CA LEU A 134 -2.08 17.67 8.69
C LEU A 134 -0.97 17.42 7.68
N SER A 135 -0.79 18.31 6.69
CA SER A 135 0.27 18.17 5.70
C SER A 135 1.68 18.17 6.32
N ARG A 136 1.91 19.02 7.33
CA ARG A 136 3.18 19.07 8.06
C ARG A 136 3.43 17.77 8.84
N VAL A 137 2.45 17.35 9.64
CA VAL A 137 2.57 16.12 10.45
C VAL A 137 2.70 14.88 9.57
N MET A 138 1.94 14.78 8.48
CA MET A 138 2.06 13.66 7.53
C MET A 138 3.43 13.61 6.86
N LYS A 139 4.04 14.77 6.60
CA LYS A 139 5.40 14.83 6.05
C LYS A 139 6.41 14.27 7.06
N GLU A 140 6.37 14.74 8.30
CA GLU A 140 7.24 14.28 9.39
C GLU A 140 7.10 12.76 9.63
N VAL A 141 5.86 12.27 9.74
CA VAL A 141 5.57 10.84 9.94
C VAL A 141 6.07 10.00 8.77
N ALA A 142 5.94 10.51 7.53
CA ALA A 142 6.44 9.79 6.36
C ALA A 142 7.97 9.77 6.30
N GLU A 143 8.63 10.88 6.64
CA GLU A 143 10.09 10.96 6.71
C GLU A 143 10.65 9.99 7.77
N GLU A 144 10.04 9.96 8.96
CA GLU A 144 10.42 9.02 10.02
C GLU A 144 10.15 7.56 9.63
N SER A 145 9.06 7.31 8.90
CA SER A 145 8.78 5.97 8.37
C SER A 145 9.82 5.53 7.33
N MET A 146 10.28 6.44 6.48
CA MET A 146 11.29 6.17 5.45
C MET A 146 12.67 5.94 6.07
N LYS A 147 13.06 6.70 7.09
CA LYS A 147 14.30 6.47 7.85
C LYS A 147 14.34 5.08 8.48
N ARG A 148 13.25 4.66 9.12
CA ARG A 148 13.15 3.30 9.68
C ARG A 148 13.21 2.21 8.61
N ALA A 149 12.57 2.45 7.46
CA ALA A 149 12.65 1.54 6.32
C ALA A 149 14.08 1.42 5.76
N ALA A 150 14.83 2.53 5.72
CA ALA A 150 16.23 2.54 5.30
C ALA A 150 17.13 1.69 6.22
N VAL A 151 16.95 1.81 7.55
CA VAL A 151 17.68 1.00 8.53
C VAL A 151 17.37 -0.49 8.35
N GLU A 152 16.08 -0.82 8.23
CA GLU A 152 15.65 -2.21 8.07
C GLU A 152 16.15 -2.84 6.76
N GLU A 153 16.13 -2.08 5.66
CA GLU A 153 16.67 -2.53 4.37
C GLU A 153 18.18 -2.79 4.45
N ASN A 154 18.91 -1.92 5.16
CA ASN A 154 20.35 -2.09 5.35
C ASN A 154 20.67 -3.36 6.15
N SER A 155 19.92 -3.62 7.23
CA SER A 155 20.07 -4.85 8.02
C SER A 155 19.65 -6.12 7.29
N SER A 156 18.76 -6.01 6.30
CA SER A 156 18.27 -7.16 5.53
C SER A 156 19.12 -7.46 4.29
N SER A 157 20.00 -6.55 3.89
CA SER A 157 20.80 -6.68 2.67
C SER A 157 22.12 -7.42 2.96
N PRO A 158 22.35 -8.62 2.40
CA PRO A 158 23.65 -9.26 2.48
C PRO A 158 24.71 -8.43 1.72
N ASP A 159 25.91 -8.35 2.27
CA ASP A 159 27.11 -7.76 1.66
C ASP A 159 27.07 -6.26 1.34
N ASN A 160 26.20 -5.46 1.99
CA ASN A 160 26.00 -4.03 1.70
C ASN A 160 25.63 -3.73 0.22
N LEU A 161 25.23 -4.74 -0.55
CA LEU A 161 24.86 -4.58 -1.96
C LEU A 161 23.38 -4.23 -2.10
N LEU A 162 23.04 -3.00 -1.69
CA LEU A 162 21.65 -2.61 -1.55
C LEU A 162 20.95 -2.50 -2.91
N THR A 163 19.87 -3.25 -3.08
CA THR A 163 19.09 -3.30 -4.31
C THR A 163 17.82 -2.48 -4.15
N VAL A 164 17.57 -1.56 -5.08
CA VAL A 164 16.41 -0.68 -5.02
C VAL A 164 15.62 -0.69 -6.32
N SER A 165 14.31 -0.51 -6.19
CA SER A 165 13.38 -0.30 -7.28
C SER A 165 12.98 1.17 -7.35
N GLY A 166 13.25 1.83 -8.48
CA GLY A 166 12.77 3.18 -8.74
C GLY A 166 11.47 3.15 -9.54
N ASP A 167 10.49 3.95 -9.11
CA ASP A 167 9.23 4.11 -9.83
C ASP A 167 8.72 5.56 -9.73
N GLY A 168 7.95 5.97 -10.73
CA GLY A 168 7.35 7.30 -10.85
C GLY A 168 5.83 7.21 -10.94
N THR A 169 5.12 8.17 -10.34
CA THR A 169 3.67 8.32 -10.49
C THR A 169 3.29 9.78 -10.72
N TRP A 170 2.24 10.00 -11.51
CA TRP A 170 1.78 11.33 -11.91
C TRP A 170 0.36 11.56 -11.43
N LYS A 171 0.05 12.82 -11.10
CA LYS A 171 -1.29 13.21 -10.65
C LYS A 171 -2.37 12.93 -11.72
N THR A 172 -2.05 13.13 -12.99
CA THR A 172 -2.92 12.80 -14.12
C THR A 172 -2.27 11.76 -15.01
N ARG A 173 -3.09 10.97 -15.71
CA ARG A 173 -2.57 10.01 -16.71
C ARG A 173 -1.96 10.76 -17.89
N GLY A 174 -0.86 10.23 -18.42
CA GLY A 174 -0.18 10.76 -19.61
C GLY A 174 1.02 11.67 -19.28
N HIS A 175 1.79 12.00 -20.32
CA HIS A 175 3.05 12.75 -20.22
C HIS A 175 2.87 14.28 -20.12
N SER A 176 1.69 14.75 -19.70
CA SER A 176 1.35 16.18 -19.53
C SER A 176 1.08 16.56 -18.08
N SER A 177 1.22 15.62 -17.13
CA SER A 177 0.97 15.91 -15.73
C SER A 177 1.99 16.93 -15.20
N LEU A 178 1.48 17.95 -14.53
CA LEU A 178 2.28 19.01 -13.94
C LEU A 178 2.87 18.65 -12.57
N ILE A 179 2.47 17.50 -12.02
CA ILE A 179 2.90 17.01 -10.72
C ILE A 179 3.29 15.53 -10.86
N GLY A 180 4.51 15.22 -10.43
CA GLY A 180 5.08 13.88 -10.42
C GLY A 180 5.68 13.55 -9.06
N VAL A 181 5.60 12.29 -8.67
CA VAL A 181 6.23 11.75 -7.46
C VAL A 181 7.10 10.58 -7.86
N CYS A 182 8.37 10.65 -7.46
CA CYS A 182 9.37 9.62 -7.68
C CYS A 182 9.64 8.93 -6.35
N THR A 183 9.79 7.62 -6.34
CA THR A 183 10.11 6.88 -5.11
C THR A 183 11.15 5.82 -5.35
N VAL A 184 11.99 5.60 -4.35
CA VAL A 184 12.90 4.47 -4.27
C VAL A 184 12.39 3.50 -3.22
N ILE A 185 12.28 2.22 -3.58
CA ILE A 185 11.73 1.15 -2.76
C ILE A 185 12.82 0.10 -2.57
N GLY A 186 13.04 -0.34 -1.32
CA GLY A 186 13.97 -1.42 -1.00
C GLY A 186 13.47 -2.76 -1.56
N ALA A 187 14.36 -3.51 -2.19
CA ALA A 187 14.00 -4.79 -2.81
C ALA A 187 13.73 -5.89 -1.78
N GLU A 188 14.37 -5.84 -0.62
CA GLU A 188 14.23 -6.86 0.43
C GLU A 188 12.98 -6.60 1.29
N THR A 189 12.82 -5.37 1.79
CA THR A 189 11.69 -5.03 2.68
C THR A 189 10.41 -4.67 1.94
N GLY A 190 10.52 -4.27 0.67
CA GLY A 190 9.39 -3.75 -0.10
C GLY A 190 8.92 -2.36 0.33
N LYS A 191 9.67 -1.67 1.21
CA LYS A 191 9.29 -0.38 1.81
C LYS A 191 9.90 0.79 1.05
N VAL A 192 9.20 1.92 1.08
CA VAL A 192 9.69 3.17 0.48
C VAL A 192 10.83 3.70 1.34
N LEU A 193 12.01 3.84 0.73
CA LEU A 193 13.23 4.37 1.37
C LEU A 193 13.32 5.87 1.21
N ASP A 194 12.88 6.40 0.07
CA ASP A 194 12.88 7.85 -0.18
C ASP A 194 11.87 8.23 -1.27
N ARG A 195 11.49 9.51 -1.32
CA ARG A 195 10.63 10.09 -2.36
C ARG A 195 11.06 11.51 -2.76
N GLU A 196 10.79 11.86 -4.01
CA GLU A 196 10.89 13.23 -4.50
C GLU A 196 9.58 13.67 -5.14
N VAL A 197 9.15 14.91 -4.88
CA VAL A 197 7.90 15.46 -5.42
C VAL A 197 8.24 16.65 -6.31
N TRP A 198 7.95 16.50 -7.60
CA TRP A 198 8.10 17.56 -8.58
C TRP A 198 6.76 18.19 -8.91
N SER A 199 6.77 19.51 -9.04
CA SER A 199 5.64 20.32 -9.44
C SER A 199 6.12 21.40 -10.38
N SER A 200 5.68 21.34 -11.63
CA SER A 200 5.84 22.41 -12.61
C SER A 200 4.71 23.44 -12.55
N PHE A 201 3.75 23.24 -11.63
CA PHE A 201 2.59 24.09 -11.44
C PHE A 201 2.57 24.77 -10.07
N CYS A 202 2.05 26.00 -10.06
CA CYS A 202 1.62 26.65 -8.84
C CYS A 202 0.37 27.48 -9.13
N LYS A 203 -0.69 27.30 -8.34
CA LYS A 203 -1.93 28.06 -8.54
C LYS A 203 -1.73 29.56 -8.35
N GLY A 204 -0.86 29.98 -7.44
CA GLY A 204 -0.51 31.40 -7.27
C GLY A 204 0.16 31.99 -8.51
N CYS A 205 1.04 31.24 -9.18
CA CYS A 205 1.62 31.66 -10.46
C CYS A 205 0.61 31.70 -11.60
N ASP A 206 -0.32 30.75 -11.62
CA ASP A 206 -1.37 30.66 -12.62
C ASP A 206 -2.41 31.79 -12.48
N SER A 207 -2.76 32.14 -11.24
CA SER A 207 -3.71 33.20 -10.89
C SER A 207 -3.13 34.61 -10.93
N TYR A 208 -1.90 34.81 -11.38
CA TYR A 208 -1.35 36.16 -11.55
C TYR A 208 -1.96 36.82 -12.79
N ASN A 209 -2.81 37.82 -12.57
CA ASN A 209 -3.57 38.51 -13.62
C ASN A 209 -2.79 39.66 -14.30
N GLY A 210 -1.54 39.90 -13.90
CA GLY A 210 -0.71 40.95 -14.49
C GLY A 210 0.17 40.45 -15.63
N VAL A 211 0.85 41.38 -16.28
CA VAL A 211 1.85 41.09 -17.31
C VAL A 211 3.08 40.43 -16.66
N LYS A 212 3.53 39.28 -17.20
CA LYS A 212 4.60 38.45 -16.61
C LYS A 212 6.03 38.96 -16.89
N PHE A 213 6.20 40.27 -16.93
CA PHE A 213 7.50 40.94 -17.09
C PHE A 213 7.50 42.32 -16.42
N GLY A 214 8.68 42.89 -16.21
CA GLY A 214 8.86 44.21 -15.62
C GLY A 214 8.88 44.27 -14.08
N ILE A 215 9.01 45.48 -13.55
CA ILE A 215 9.27 45.73 -12.12
C ILE A 215 8.14 45.21 -11.22
N LYS A 216 6.87 45.42 -11.62
CA LYS A 216 5.69 44.95 -10.87
C LYS A 216 5.67 43.42 -10.75
N TYR A 217 5.96 42.71 -11.85
CA TYR A 217 6.06 41.25 -11.83
C TYR A 217 7.22 40.78 -10.96
N ASN A 218 8.40 41.39 -11.08
CA ASN A 218 9.57 41.01 -10.28
C ASN A 218 9.33 41.18 -8.77
N LYS A 219 8.66 42.27 -8.36
CA LYS A 219 8.28 42.50 -6.96
C LYS A 219 7.29 41.43 -6.47
N TRP A 220 6.26 41.14 -7.26
CA TRP A 220 5.31 40.08 -6.96
C TRP A 220 5.97 38.70 -6.90
N GLN A 221 6.84 38.36 -7.85
CA GLN A 221 7.52 37.08 -7.95
C GLN A 221 8.45 36.83 -6.76
N ARG A 222 9.19 37.87 -6.31
CA ARG A 222 10.01 37.79 -5.10
C ARG A 222 9.17 37.51 -3.85
N ALA A 223 8.04 38.20 -3.68
CA ALA A 223 7.12 37.95 -2.58
C ALA A 223 6.47 36.55 -2.67
N HIS A 224 6.06 36.13 -3.86
CA HIS A 224 5.43 34.84 -4.10
C HIS A 224 6.38 33.66 -3.95
N LYS A 225 7.69 33.84 -4.18
CA LYS A 225 8.71 32.78 -4.12
C LYS A 225 8.65 31.97 -2.82
N ILE A 226 8.30 32.60 -1.70
CA ILE A 226 8.17 31.97 -0.37
C ILE A 226 7.01 30.95 -0.34
N SER A 227 5.93 31.21 -1.06
CA SER A 227 4.71 30.37 -1.10
C SER A 227 4.53 29.60 -2.41
N CYS A 228 5.47 29.75 -3.35
CA CYS A 228 5.44 29.10 -4.64
C CYS A 228 5.62 27.59 -4.47
N ARG A 229 4.70 26.83 -5.06
CA ARG A 229 4.74 25.35 -5.06
C ARG A 229 5.44 24.78 -6.29
N LYS A 230 5.84 25.63 -7.23
CA LYS A 230 6.56 25.20 -8.43
C LYS A 230 8.04 25.01 -8.07
N ASN A 231 8.53 23.79 -8.21
CA ASN A 231 9.92 23.42 -7.94
C ASN A 231 10.58 22.71 -9.14
N TYR A 232 9.88 22.61 -10.28
CA TYR A 232 10.37 21.95 -11.48
C TYR A 232 10.07 22.75 -12.75
N SER A 233 11.00 22.73 -13.71
CA SER A 233 10.90 23.45 -14.98
C SER A 233 11.05 22.57 -16.22
N GLY A 234 11.39 21.28 -16.06
CA GLY A 234 11.52 20.32 -17.16
C GLY A 234 10.19 19.71 -17.62
N SER A 235 10.27 18.76 -18.55
CA SER A 235 9.11 18.00 -19.04
C SER A 235 8.63 16.96 -18.03
N ALA A 236 7.34 16.58 -18.10
CA ALA A 236 6.78 15.60 -17.18
C ALA A 236 7.50 14.24 -17.24
N GLY A 237 8.00 13.84 -18.41
CA GLY A 237 8.78 12.60 -18.58
C GLY A 237 10.18 12.67 -17.95
N LYS A 238 10.77 13.87 -17.85
CA LYS A 238 12.09 14.06 -17.23
C LYS A 238 12.01 14.12 -15.69
N MET A 239 10.83 14.36 -15.11
CA MET A 239 10.62 14.37 -13.66
C MET A 239 11.07 13.07 -13.00
N GLU A 240 10.87 11.91 -13.64
CA GLU A 240 11.30 10.62 -13.10
C GLU A 240 12.83 10.53 -13.02
N VAL A 241 13.51 10.88 -14.11
CA VAL A 241 14.98 10.88 -14.20
C VAL A 241 15.59 11.83 -13.17
N ASP A 242 15.16 13.09 -13.16
CA ASP A 242 15.67 14.10 -12.25
C ASP A 242 15.31 13.79 -10.79
N GLY A 243 14.17 13.14 -10.55
CA GLY A 243 13.75 12.65 -9.25
C GLY A 243 14.65 11.55 -8.72
N MET A 244 14.98 10.55 -9.54
CA MET A 244 15.90 9.48 -9.15
C MET A 244 17.32 10.02 -8.91
N LEU A 245 17.82 10.90 -9.78
CA LEU A 245 19.11 11.56 -9.56
C LEU A 245 19.15 12.27 -8.20
N ARG A 246 18.09 13.02 -7.86
CA ARG A 246 18.04 13.75 -6.58
C ARG A 246 17.97 12.84 -5.37
N ILE A 247 17.27 11.71 -5.48
CA ILE A 247 17.19 10.70 -4.41
C ILE A 247 18.54 10.02 -4.21
N PHE A 248 19.18 9.54 -5.29
CA PHE A 248 20.47 8.84 -5.21
C PHE A 248 21.57 9.75 -4.66
N ASN A 249 21.67 11.00 -5.12
CA ASN A 249 22.68 11.95 -4.65
C ASN A 249 22.56 12.30 -3.16
N ARG A 250 21.37 12.17 -2.55
CA ARG A 250 21.18 12.47 -1.12
C ARG A 250 21.13 11.24 -0.24
N SER A 251 21.13 10.03 -0.79
CA SER A 251 20.85 8.80 -0.03
C SER A 251 21.91 8.54 1.04
N GLU A 252 23.19 8.77 0.73
CA GLU A 252 24.29 8.58 1.68
C GLU A 252 24.20 9.58 2.83
N LYS A 253 23.96 10.86 2.52
CA LYS A 253 23.84 11.91 3.54
C LYS A 253 22.58 11.75 4.41
N LEU A 254 21.46 11.35 3.81
CA LEU A 254 20.16 11.33 4.49
C LEU A 254 19.88 10.02 5.21
N HIS A 255 20.33 8.91 4.64
CA HIS A 255 19.98 7.54 5.07
C HIS A 255 21.20 6.65 5.32
N ILE A 256 22.43 7.11 5.03
CA ILE A 256 23.67 6.32 5.14
C ILE A 256 23.60 5.08 4.24
N LEU A 257 22.94 5.21 3.07
CA LEU A 257 22.79 4.13 2.10
C LEU A 257 23.44 4.49 0.77
N LYS A 258 24.19 3.53 0.21
CA LYS A 258 24.61 3.51 -1.20
C LYS A 258 23.83 2.45 -1.94
N TYR A 259 23.23 2.81 -3.05
CA TYR A 259 22.45 1.89 -3.87
C TYR A 259 23.34 1.25 -4.92
N SER A 260 23.54 -0.06 -4.84
CA SER A 260 24.42 -0.79 -5.76
C SER A 260 23.66 -1.29 -6.98
N ASN A 261 22.41 -1.72 -6.78
CA ASN A 261 21.60 -2.29 -7.85
C ASN A 261 20.32 -1.48 -8.05
N TYR A 262 20.03 -1.14 -9.30
CA TYR A 262 18.83 -0.40 -9.70
C TYR A 262 17.90 -1.26 -10.55
N ILE A 263 16.66 -1.39 -10.10
CA ILE A 263 15.55 -1.98 -10.82
C ILE A 263 14.67 -0.82 -11.30
N GLY A 264 14.62 -0.61 -12.61
CA GLY A 264 13.72 0.35 -13.24
C GLY A 264 12.72 -0.34 -14.15
N ASP A 265 11.63 0.36 -14.50
CA ASP A 265 10.87 -0.04 -15.68
C ASP A 265 11.77 0.10 -16.91
N GLY A 266 11.56 -0.69 -17.95
CA GLY A 266 12.53 -0.89 -19.03
C GLY A 266 12.90 0.32 -19.91
N ASP A 267 12.55 1.55 -19.51
CA ASP A 267 13.13 2.77 -20.05
C ASP A 267 14.57 2.93 -19.54
N THR A 268 15.53 2.92 -20.46
CA THR A 268 16.97 2.99 -20.15
C THR A 268 17.41 4.39 -19.71
N LYS A 269 16.59 5.44 -19.89
CA LYS A 269 16.99 6.82 -19.61
C LYS A 269 17.40 7.07 -18.17
N THR A 270 16.61 6.59 -17.21
CA THR A 270 16.88 6.80 -15.79
C THR A 270 18.17 6.11 -15.35
N PHE A 271 18.38 4.86 -15.76
CA PHE A 271 19.60 4.13 -15.46
C PHE A 271 20.83 4.79 -16.10
N ASN A 272 20.75 5.18 -17.36
CA ASN A 272 21.86 5.84 -18.04
C ASN A 272 22.25 7.14 -17.33
N ALA A 273 21.26 7.97 -16.96
CA ALA A 273 21.51 9.20 -16.21
C ALA A 273 22.16 8.92 -14.84
N LEU A 274 21.71 7.88 -14.11
CA LEU A 274 22.33 7.47 -12.84
C LEU A 274 23.78 6.99 -13.03
N SER A 275 24.03 6.20 -14.08
CA SER A 275 25.35 5.68 -14.42
C SER A 275 26.32 6.78 -14.83
N GLU A 276 25.85 7.80 -15.54
CA GLU A 276 26.64 8.97 -15.94
C GLU A 276 26.89 9.91 -14.76
N ASN A 277 25.90 10.07 -13.87
CA ASN A 277 25.99 10.96 -12.73
C ASN A 277 26.92 10.45 -11.62
N LYS A 278 27.14 9.13 -11.53
CA LYS A 278 28.03 8.48 -10.55
C LYS A 278 27.84 9.04 -9.12
N PRO A 279 26.63 8.92 -8.54
CA PRO A 279 26.27 9.59 -7.29
C PRO A 279 27.13 9.18 -6.08
N TYR A 280 27.88 8.08 -6.19
CA TYR A 280 28.73 7.52 -5.15
C TYR A 280 30.22 7.48 -5.52
N GLY A 281 30.63 8.17 -6.59
CA GLY A 281 31.99 8.16 -7.13
C GLY A 281 32.28 7.00 -8.08
N ASP A 282 33.52 6.94 -8.59
CA ASP A 282 33.97 5.92 -9.54
C ASP A 282 34.11 4.53 -8.90
N ASP A 283 34.30 4.47 -7.59
CA ASP A 283 34.50 3.21 -6.84
C ASP A 283 33.19 2.42 -6.64
N HIS A 284 32.03 3.07 -6.81
CA HIS A 284 30.72 2.45 -6.54
C HIS A 284 29.76 2.65 -7.72
N LEU A 285 29.90 1.79 -8.72
CA LEU A 285 29.07 1.81 -9.92
C LEU A 285 27.71 1.12 -9.72
N ILE A 286 26.65 1.78 -10.17
CA ILE A 286 25.28 1.24 -10.09
C ILE A 286 25.08 0.20 -11.21
N GLN A 287 24.62 -0.99 -10.85
CA GLN A 287 24.29 -2.05 -11.78
C GLN A 287 22.80 -2.09 -12.09
N LYS A 288 22.46 -2.31 -13.37
CA LYS A 288 21.07 -2.47 -13.79
C LYS A 288 20.59 -3.91 -13.58
N ILE A 289 19.53 -4.07 -12.81
CA ILE A 289 18.77 -5.31 -12.69
C ILE A 289 17.46 -5.19 -13.49
N GLU A 290 17.10 -6.24 -14.20
CA GLU A 290 15.87 -6.31 -14.98
C GLU A 290 14.77 -7.02 -14.18
N CYS A 291 13.61 -6.38 -14.07
CA CYS A 291 12.42 -7.02 -13.51
C CYS A 291 11.97 -8.19 -14.40
N VAL A 292 11.89 -9.40 -13.84
CA VAL A 292 11.44 -10.60 -14.59
C VAL A 292 10.06 -10.38 -15.21
N GLY A 293 9.15 -9.70 -14.51
CA GLY A 293 7.83 -9.35 -15.05
C GLY A 293 7.90 -8.41 -16.28
N HIS A 294 8.89 -7.52 -16.34
CA HIS A 294 9.11 -6.65 -17.50
C HIS A 294 9.69 -7.47 -18.67
N VAL A 295 10.68 -8.32 -18.39
CA VAL A 295 11.30 -9.20 -19.39
C VAL A 295 10.28 -10.20 -19.96
N GLN A 296 9.39 -10.73 -19.13
CA GLN A 296 8.22 -11.52 -19.54
C GLN A 296 7.29 -10.75 -20.51
N LYS A 297 6.95 -9.50 -20.18
CA LYS A 297 6.14 -8.65 -21.08
C LYS A 297 6.86 -8.34 -22.40
N ARG A 298 8.19 -8.23 -22.37
CA ARG A 298 9.02 -8.03 -23.57
C ARG A 298 8.87 -9.17 -24.56
N MET A 299 8.88 -10.43 -24.10
CA MET A 299 8.58 -11.61 -24.93
C MET A 299 7.21 -11.47 -25.62
N GLY A 300 6.16 -11.24 -24.83
CA GLY A 300 4.81 -11.09 -25.36
C GLY A 300 4.66 -9.93 -26.36
N LYS A 301 5.34 -8.80 -26.12
CA LYS A 301 5.33 -7.64 -27.03
C LYS A 301 6.05 -7.93 -28.35
N ARG A 302 7.22 -8.57 -28.31
CA ARG A 302 8.00 -8.90 -29.53
C ARG A 302 7.26 -9.88 -30.41
N LEU A 303 6.65 -10.92 -29.83
CA LEU A 303 5.85 -11.89 -30.58
C LEU A 303 4.59 -11.27 -31.20
N ARG A 304 3.88 -10.39 -30.47
CA ARG A 304 2.74 -9.63 -31.04
C ARG A 304 3.19 -8.71 -32.18
N LYS A 305 4.34 -8.03 -32.04
CA LYS A 305 4.91 -7.21 -33.13
C LYS A 305 5.21 -8.06 -34.36
N LEU A 306 5.83 -9.23 -34.19
CA LEU A 306 6.06 -10.16 -35.30
C LEU A 306 4.75 -10.61 -35.96
N LYS A 307 3.75 -10.99 -35.15
CA LYS A 307 2.42 -11.37 -35.65
C LYS A 307 1.81 -10.28 -36.53
N LEU A 308 1.95 -9.00 -36.13
CA LEU A 308 1.47 -7.86 -36.92
C LEU A 308 2.26 -7.68 -38.22
N VAL A 309 3.60 -7.71 -38.16
CA VAL A 309 4.48 -7.55 -39.33
C VAL A 309 4.23 -8.62 -40.39
N TYR A 310 3.95 -9.86 -39.98
CA TYR A 310 3.71 -10.99 -40.87
C TYR A 310 2.22 -11.29 -41.08
N SER A 311 1.31 -10.44 -40.61
CA SER A 311 -0.14 -10.65 -40.76
C SER A 311 -0.59 -10.69 -42.22
N LYS A 312 0.06 -9.90 -43.08
CA LYS A 312 -0.21 -9.79 -44.53
C LYS A 312 0.80 -10.55 -45.40
N LYS A 313 1.83 -11.15 -44.80
CA LYS A 313 2.88 -11.89 -45.52
C LYS A 313 2.61 -13.38 -45.45
N LYS A 314 2.84 -14.07 -46.57
CA LYS A 314 2.88 -15.54 -46.57
C LYS A 314 4.26 -15.99 -46.09
N LEU A 315 4.28 -17.01 -45.24
CA LEU A 315 5.51 -17.67 -44.83
C LEU A 315 5.90 -18.73 -45.88
N SER A 316 6.99 -19.46 -45.64
CA SER A 316 7.50 -20.49 -46.55
C SER A 316 6.48 -21.58 -46.90
N ASP A 317 5.44 -21.75 -46.09
CA ASP A 317 4.34 -22.70 -46.30
C ASP A 317 3.10 -22.08 -46.97
N GLY A 318 3.21 -20.88 -47.55
CA GLY A 318 2.10 -20.20 -48.24
C GLY A 318 0.99 -19.67 -47.32
N LYS A 319 1.15 -19.78 -45.99
CA LYS A 319 0.16 -19.37 -44.97
C LYS A 319 0.63 -18.15 -44.18
N THR A 320 -0.31 -17.39 -43.63
CA THR A 320 -0.03 -16.24 -42.75
C THR A 320 0.50 -16.70 -41.39
N ILE A 321 1.14 -15.83 -40.61
CA ILE A 321 1.68 -16.21 -39.29
C ILE A 321 0.61 -16.56 -38.24
N GLY A 322 -0.61 -16.04 -38.38
CA GLY A 322 -1.74 -16.30 -37.49
C GLY A 322 -2.67 -17.41 -37.99
N GLY A 323 -3.49 -17.96 -37.09
CA GLY A 323 -4.48 -19.01 -37.37
C GLY A 323 -4.38 -20.22 -36.45
N LYS A 324 -5.26 -21.21 -36.64
CA LYS A 324 -5.24 -22.49 -35.90
C LYS A 324 -3.92 -23.22 -36.16
N GLY A 325 -3.27 -23.69 -35.09
CA GLY A 325 -1.94 -24.34 -35.16
C GLY A 325 -0.77 -23.38 -35.42
N ARG A 326 -0.98 -22.05 -35.28
CA ARG A 326 0.01 -21.01 -35.55
C ARG A 326 0.10 -20.00 -34.40
N LEU A 327 0.67 -18.82 -34.65
CA LEU A 327 0.91 -17.82 -33.61
C LEU A 327 -0.38 -17.08 -33.22
N THR A 328 -1.11 -17.65 -32.25
CA THR A 328 -2.31 -17.07 -31.64
C THR A 328 -1.97 -16.24 -30.41
N ASP A 329 -2.87 -15.34 -29.97
CA ASP A 329 -2.60 -14.53 -28.77
C ASP A 329 -2.51 -15.39 -27.51
N SER A 330 -3.31 -16.45 -27.42
CA SER A 330 -3.24 -17.42 -26.31
C SER A 330 -1.91 -18.18 -26.29
N LEU A 331 -1.35 -18.52 -27.45
CA LEU A 331 -0.01 -19.10 -27.54
C LEU A 331 1.05 -18.08 -27.11
N ILE A 332 0.95 -16.82 -27.55
CA ILE A 332 1.88 -15.77 -27.15
C ILE A 332 1.88 -15.58 -25.62
N ASP A 333 0.69 -15.57 -25.00
CA ASP A 333 0.57 -15.43 -23.55
C ASP A 333 1.15 -16.63 -22.80
N LYS A 334 0.94 -17.86 -23.30
CA LYS A 334 1.57 -19.06 -22.75
C LYS A 334 3.10 -19.02 -22.86
N LEU A 335 3.63 -18.67 -24.03
CA LEU A 335 5.09 -18.58 -24.25
C LEU A 335 5.71 -17.49 -23.37
N ALA A 336 5.08 -16.33 -23.25
CA ALA A 336 5.53 -15.29 -22.33
C ALA A 336 5.50 -15.78 -20.88
N HIS A 337 4.42 -16.44 -20.46
CA HIS A 337 4.29 -16.98 -19.11
C HIS A 337 5.37 -18.02 -18.78
N TYR A 338 5.58 -19.01 -19.66
CA TYR A 338 6.63 -20.02 -19.49
C TYR A 338 8.02 -19.38 -19.42
N TYR A 339 8.32 -18.47 -20.36
CA TYR A 339 9.58 -17.72 -20.35
C TYR A 339 9.83 -16.98 -19.02
N GLY A 340 8.80 -16.33 -18.47
CA GLY A 340 8.90 -15.68 -17.17
C GLY A 340 9.10 -16.66 -16.00
N ASN A 341 8.46 -17.83 -16.05
CA ASN A 341 8.63 -18.87 -15.03
C ASN A 341 10.01 -19.51 -15.08
N ASP A 342 10.54 -19.80 -16.28
CA ASP A 342 11.87 -20.38 -16.46
C ASP A 342 12.96 -19.50 -15.85
N ILE A 343 12.84 -18.18 -15.98
CA ILE A 343 13.78 -17.23 -15.38
C ILE A 343 13.69 -17.27 -13.84
N ARG A 344 12.47 -17.36 -13.27
CA ARG A 344 12.28 -17.46 -11.82
C ARG A 344 12.86 -18.77 -11.29
N CYS A 345 12.40 -19.89 -11.81
CA CYS A 345 12.82 -21.22 -11.37
C CYS A 345 14.33 -21.48 -11.49
N ASN A 346 15.06 -20.69 -12.27
CA ASN A 346 16.50 -20.81 -12.49
C ASN A 346 17.27 -19.52 -12.14
N SER A 347 16.74 -18.71 -11.22
CA SER A 347 17.24 -17.38 -10.86
C SER A 347 18.68 -17.28 -10.38
N THR A 348 19.30 -18.40 -10.04
CA THR A 348 20.69 -18.49 -9.59
C THR A 348 21.67 -18.80 -10.71
N SER A 349 21.21 -19.21 -11.90
CA SER A 349 22.08 -19.67 -12.98
C SER A 349 21.60 -19.23 -14.36
N VAL A 350 22.39 -18.37 -15.01
CA VAL A 350 22.18 -17.96 -16.41
C VAL A 350 22.17 -19.15 -17.36
N LYS A 351 23.01 -20.17 -17.09
CA LYS A 351 23.10 -21.38 -17.91
C LYS A 351 21.79 -22.16 -17.85
N GLU A 352 21.24 -22.36 -16.65
CA GLU A 352 19.99 -23.10 -16.48
C GLU A 352 18.79 -22.30 -16.98
N MET A 353 18.76 -20.97 -16.79
CA MET A 353 17.74 -20.11 -17.42
C MET A 353 17.72 -20.30 -18.94
N ARG A 354 18.89 -20.21 -19.59
CA ARG A 354 19.01 -20.34 -21.04
C ARG A 354 18.55 -21.73 -21.49
N LYS A 355 18.96 -22.78 -20.78
CA LYS A 355 18.55 -24.16 -21.06
C LYS A 355 17.02 -24.32 -20.97
N ALA A 356 16.40 -23.84 -19.90
CA ALA A 356 14.95 -23.89 -19.70
C ALA A 356 14.17 -23.13 -20.79
N ILE A 357 14.61 -21.90 -21.12
CA ILE A 357 13.98 -21.09 -22.18
C ILE A 357 14.01 -21.81 -23.54
N TRP A 358 15.15 -22.44 -23.87
CA TRP A 358 15.26 -23.21 -25.11
C TRP A 358 14.48 -24.53 -25.06
N ALA A 359 14.28 -25.13 -23.88
CA ALA A 359 13.38 -26.27 -23.72
C ALA A 359 11.93 -25.90 -24.04
N VAL A 360 11.46 -24.70 -23.67
CA VAL A 360 10.12 -24.20 -24.05
C VAL A 360 9.99 -24.06 -25.56
N TRP A 361 11.01 -23.48 -26.22
CA TRP A 361 11.02 -23.40 -27.68
C TRP A 361 10.97 -24.80 -28.30
N GLY A 362 11.82 -25.73 -27.86
CA GLY A 362 11.83 -27.13 -28.28
C GLY A 362 10.45 -27.79 -28.12
N HIS A 363 9.84 -27.71 -26.93
CA HIS A 363 8.49 -28.25 -26.67
C HIS A 363 7.40 -27.70 -27.59
N SER A 364 7.47 -26.42 -27.94
CA SER A 364 6.50 -25.81 -28.87
C SER A 364 6.67 -26.29 -30.32
N CYS A 365 7.83 -26.87 -30.61
CA CYS A 365 8.26 -27.31 -31.92
C CYS A 365 8.31 -28.84 -32.07
N SER A 366 8.36 -29.61 -30.98
CA SER A 366 8.50 -31.08 -31.08
C SER A 366 7.34 -31.73 -31.83
N THR A 367 7.70 -32.69 -32.68
CA THR A 367 6.78 -33.59 -33.40
C THR A 367 7.24 -35.02 -33.24
N ASP A 368 6.39 -36.00 -33.59
CA ASP A 368 6.77 -37.41 -33.53
C ASP A 368 7.99 -37.70 -34.44
N ASP A 369 8.06 -37.07 -35.61
CA ASP A 369 9.17 -37.22 -36.56
C ASP A 369 10.44 -36.43 -36.16
N GLU A 370 10.26 -35.33 -35.42
CA GLU A 370 11.35 -34.42 -34.99
C GLU A 370 11.17 -34.04 -33.51
N PRO A 371 11.55 -34.92 -32.56
CA PRO A 371 11.41 -34.67 -31.13
C PRO A 371 12.53 -33.76 -30.60
N MET A 372 12.18 -32.55 -30.15
CA MET A 372 13.14 -31.51 -29.74
C MET A 372 13.21 -31.35 -28.21
N HIS A 373 13.56 -32.43 -27.50
CA HIS A 373 13.57 -32.49 -26.03
C HIS A 373 14.98 -32.49 -25.39
N TRP A 374 16.01 -32.14 -26.16
CA TRP A 374 17.42 -32.18 -25.72
C TRP A 374 17.77 -31.23 -24.56
N PHE A 375 17.01 -30.15 -24.35
CA PHE A 375 17.21 -29.24 -23.21
C PHE A 375 16.34 -29.60 -22.00
N CYS A 376 15.45 -30.59 -22.12
CA CYS A 376 14.59 -31.02 -21.03
C CYS A 376 15.36 -31.90 -20.03
N PRO A 377 14.94 -31.96 -18.76
CA PRO A 377 15.51 -32.89 -17.80
C PRO A 377 15.32 -34.34 -18.28
N THR A 378 16.35 -35.16 -18.08
CA THR A 378 16.40 -36.58 -18.47
C THR A 378 16.10 -37.52 -17.31
N ASN A 379 15.76 -37.02 -16.13
CA ASN A 379 15.41 -37.87 -15.00
C ASN A 379 14.02 -38.55 -15.21
N PRO A 380 13.76 -39.71 -14.58
CA PRO A 380 12.48 -40.42 -14.73
C PRO A 380 11.27 -39.60 -14.28
N ASN A 381 11.43 -38.75 -13.26
CA ASN A 381 10.39 -37.87 -12.71
C ASN A 381 10.35 -36.49 -13.38
N THR A 382 10.75 -36.41 -14.65
CA THR A 382 10.80 -35.15 -15.41
C THR A 382 9.39 -34.67 -15.77
N TRP A 383 9.19 -33.36 -15.76
CA TRP A 383 7.96 -32.74 -16.27
C TRP A 383 7.81 -32.93 -17.80
N CYS A 384 8.92 -33.25 -18.49
CA CYS A 384 8.92 -33.54 -19.91
C CYS A 384 8.33 -34.93 -20.18
N LYS A 385 7.05 -34.99 -20.55
CA LYS A 385 6.35 -36.27 -20.78
C LYS A 385 7.03 -37.17 -21.82
N TYR A 386 7.71 -36.60 -22.82
CA TYR A 386 8.48 -37.36 -23.81
C TYR A 386 9.69 -38.06 -23.17
N ASN A 387 10.55 -37.33 -22.46
CA ASN A 387 11.71 -37.93 -21.78
C ASN A 387 11.26 -38.90 -20.67
N ALA A 388 10.17 -38.60 -19.96
CA ALA A 388 9.58 -39.52 -18.99
C ALA A 388 9.10 -40.81 -19.67
N ALA A 389 8.48 -40.71 -20.86
CA ALA A 389 8.05 -41.87 -21.62
C ALA A 389 9.24 -42.73 -22.08
N ILE A 390 10.31 -42.11 -22.58
CA ILE A 390 11.56 -42.81 -22.92
C ILE A 390 12.11 -43.55 -21.71
N ASN A 391 12.24 -42.87 -20.58
CA ASN A 391 12.80 -43.47 -19.35
C ASN A 391 11.97 -44.62 -18.79
N ASN A 392 10.65 -44.59 -19.00
CA ASN A 392 9.73 -45.63 -18.55
C ASN A 392 9.42 -46.67 -19.66
N ASN A 393 10.21 -46.70 -20.75
CA ASN A 393 10.02 -47.59 -21.90
C ASN A 393 8.59 -47.58 -22.50
N LEU A 394 7.92 -46.43 -22.45
CA LEU A 394 6.60 -46.23 -23.04
C LEU A 394 6.75 -46.02 -24.56
N GLN A 395 6.50 -47.07 -25.33
CA GLN A 395 6.65 -47.12 -26.79
C GLN A 395 5.69 -46.18 -27.57
N ASN A 396 4.62 -45.66 -26.93
CA ASN A 396 3.48 -45.01 -27.62
C ASN A 396 3.27 -43.53 -27.26
N TYR A 397 4.32 -42.76 -27.00
CA TYR A 397 4.16 -41.32 -26.76
C TYR A 397 3.83 -40.57 -28.07
N LYS A 398 2.71 -39.85 -28.09
CA LYS A 398 2.34 -38.94 -29.18
C LYS A 398 2.49 -37.48 -28.77
N HIS A 399 3.14 -36.69 -29.61
CA HIS A 399 3.27 -35.25 -29.40
C HIS A 399 1.93 -34.54 -29.55
N LYS A 400 1.78 -33.46 -28.78
CA LYS A 400 0.66 -32.54 -28.96
C LYS A 400 0.82 -31.77 -30.28
N PRO A 401 -0.27 -31.23 -30.85
CA PRO A 401 -0.20 -30.39 -32.03
C PRO A 401 0.81 -29.25 -31.83
N SER A 402 1.85 -29.27 -32.66
CA SER A 402 2.97 -28.35 -32.59
C SER A 402 2.74 -27.12 -33.47
N VAL A 403 3.50 -26.07 -33.21
CA VAL A 403 3.47 -24.87 -34.05
C VAL A 403 4.02 -25.22 -35.43
N ALA A 404 3.43 -24.72 -36.52
CA ALA A 404 3.94 -24.98 -37.87
C ALA A 404 5.41 -24.55 -38.05
N LYS A 405 6.23 -25.35 -38.76
CA LYS A 405 7.68 -25.10 -38.97
C LYS A 405 7.99 -23.67 -39.42
N ALA A 406 7.26 -23.18 -40.42
CA ALA A 406 7.38 -21.82 -40.94
C ALA A 406 7.20 -20.72 -39.87
N VAL A 407 6.35 -20.96 -38.86
CA VAL A 407 6.15 -20.02 -37.73
C VAL A 407 7.29 -20.14 -36.72
N ARG A 408 7.82 -21.36 -36.49
CA ARG A 408 8.95 -21.61 -35.58
C ARG A 408 10.18 -20.82 -36.00
N ASP A 409 10.50 -20.84 -37.29
CA ASP A 409 11.66 -20.16 -37.85
C ASP A 409 11.55 -18.63 -37.68
N VAL A 410 10.33 -18.08 -37.79
CA VAL A 410 10.08 -16.64 -37.59
C VAL A 410 10.19 -16.22 -36.12
N ILE A 411 9.80 -17.08 -35.17
CA ILE A 411 9.85 -16.74 -33.74
C ILE A 411 11.21 -17.05 -33.09
N LYS A 412 12.01 -17.96 -33.67
CA LYS A 412 13.31 -18.40 -33.14
C LYS A 412 14.28 -17.24 -32.84
N PRO A 413 14.40 -16.18 -33.69
CA PRO A 413 15.25 -15.03 -33.37
C PRO A 413 14.84 -14.30 -32.08
N VAL A 414 13.54 -14.26 -31.75
CA VAL A 414 13.08 -13.64 -30.49
C VAL A 414 13.54 -14.45 -29.28
N PHE A 415 13.51 -15.78 -29.36
CA PHE A 415 14.03 -16.65 -28.31
C PHE A 415 15.55 -16.52 -28.18
N ALA A 416 16.28 -16.45 -29.30
CA ALA A 416 17.73 -16.25 -29.30
C ALA A 416 18.12 -14.94 -28.59
N ASP A 417 17.51 -13.83 -28.98
CA ASP A 417 17.77 -12.53 -28.38
C ASP A 417 17.40 -12.48 -26.89
N LEU A 418 16.24 -13.05 -26.51
CA LEU A 418 15.73 -13.00 -25.13
C LEU A 418 16.35 -14.06 -24.21
N SER A 419 17.15 -14.98 -24.76
CA SER A 419 17.99 -15.93 -24.01
C SER A 419 19.46 -15.52 -24.00
N HIS A 420 19.80 -14.33 -24.49
CA HIS A 420 21.17 -13.83 -24.53
C HIS A 420 21.74 -13.68 -23.10
N PRO A 421 22.97 -14.18 -22.81
CA PRO A 421 23.54 -14.16 -21.46
C PRO A 421 23.59 -12.77 -20.83
N ALA A 422 23.86 -11.72 -21.62
CA ALA A 422 23.90 -10.34 -21.10
C ALA A 422 22.56 -9.84 -20.55
N LEU A 423 21.43 -10.32 -21.09
CA LEU A 423 20.10 -10.02 -20.54
C LEU A 423 19.83 -10.88 -19.29
N LEU A 424 20.11 -12.18 -19.37
CA LEU A 424 19.83 -13.12 -18.29
C LEU A 424 20.67 -12.86 -17.03
N LYS A 425 21.92 -12.38 -17.17
CA LYS A 425 22.73 -11.91 -16.03
C LYS A 425 22.02 -10.82 -15.21
N LYS A 426 21.24 -9.95 -15.86
CA LYS A 426 20.47 -8.90 -15.19
C LYS A 426 19.19 -9.42 -14.52
N CYS A 427 18.84 -10.69 -14.70
CA CYS A 427 17.65 -11.32 -14.13
C CYS A 427 17.98 -12.22 -12.92
N LEU A 428 19.24 -12.28 -12.49
CA LEU A 428 19.66 -13.10 -11.35
C LEU A 428 19.02 -12.62 -10.04
N GLY A 429 18.71 -13.57 -9.15
CA GLY A 429 18.22 -13.29 -7.78
C GLY A 429 16.73 -12.94 -7.65
N GLU A 430 15.88 -13.28 -8.64
CA GLU A 430 14.41 -13.10 -8.63
C GLU A 430 13.90 -11.71 -8.21
N LYS A 431 14.62 -10.65 -8.56
CA LYS A 431 14.21 -9.31 -8.14
C LYS A 431 12.96 -8.86 -8.92
N PHE A 432 11.85 -8.68 -8.22
CA PHE A 432 10.64 -8.09 -8.79
C PHE A 432 10.77 -6.56 -8.78
N GLY A 433 10.50 -5.92 -9.93
CA GLY A 433 10.29 -4.47 -9.97
C GLY A 433 9.08 -4.11 -9.10
N LEU A 434 9.35 -3.42 -8.01
CA LEU A 434 8.36 -2.96 -7.07
C LEU A 434 7.75 -1.67 -7.61
N LYS A 435 6.42 -1.65 -7.71
CA LYS A 435 5.67 -0.52 -8.24
C LYS A 435 4.87 0.13 -7.14
N ILE A 436 4.81 1.47 -7.14
CA ILE A 436 4.06 2.26 -6.16
C ILE A 436 2.62 1.77 -6.08
N ASN A 437 1.94 1.62 -7.23
CA ASN A 437 0.52 1.24 -7.24
C ASN A 437 0.24 -0.16 -6.70
N ARG A 438 1.09 -1.15 -7.02
CA ARG A 438 0.89 -2.53 -6.53
C ARG A 438 1.17 -2.61 -5.04
N ASN A 439 2.23 -1.95 -4.57
CA ASN A 439 2.62 -1.97 -3.16
C ASN A 439 1.69 -1.11 -2.29
N VAL A 440 1.13 -0.02 -2.82
CA VAL A 440 0.04 0.74 -2.17
C VAL A 440 -1.20 -0.13 -2.07
N CYS A 441 -1.61 -0.84 -3.13
CA CYS A 441 -2.75 -1.76 -3.05
C CYS A 441 -2.53 -2.90 -2.04
N VAL A 442 -1.35 -3.52 -2.03
CA VAL A 442 -1.01 -4.61 -1.09
C VAL A 442 -0.92 -4.07 0.34
N SER A 443 -0.24 -2.95 0.58
CA SER A 443 -0.15 -2.35 1.91
C SER A 443 -1.48 -1.82 2.44
N LEU A 444 -2.34 -1.28 1.57
CA LEU A 444 -3.72 -0.94 1.92
C LEU A 444 -4.51 -2.20 2.28
N ALA A 445 -4.41 -3.27 1.48
CA ALA A 445 -5.07 -4.54 1.77
C ALA A 445 -4.59 -5.15 3.10
N GLU A 446 -3.28 -5.16 3.37
CA GLU A 446 -2.73 -5.62 4.65
C GLU A 446 -3.13 -4.72 5.82
N ARG A 447 -3.16 -3.41 5.64
CA ARG A 447 -3.60 -2.46 6.66
C ARG A 447 -5.09 -2.65 6.95
N ASP A 448 -5.89 -2.87 5.93
CA ASP A 448 -7.31 -3.13 6.07
C ASP A 448 -7.55 -4.50 6.71
N ASN A 449 -6.79 -5.54 6.32
CA ASN A 449 -6.79 -6.84 6.99
C ASN A 449 -6.41 -6.73 8.48
N ARG A 450 -5.36 -5.97 8.81
CA ARG A 450 -4.98 -5.68 10.21
C ARG A 450 -6.09 -4.92 10.94
N ARG A 451 -6.68 -3.90 10.31
CA ARG A 451 -7.80 -3.14 10.89
C ARG A 451 -9.02 -4.03 11.12
N ILE A 452 -9.39 -4.87 10.16
CA ILE A 452 -10.48 -5.84 10.24
C ILE A 452 -10.18 -6.83 11.36
N PHE A 453 -8.96 -7.36 11.43
CA PHE A 453 -8.52 -8.26 12.49
C PHE A 453 -8.63 -7.60 13.87
N THR A 454 -8.07 -6.40 14.08
CA THR A 454 -8.18 -5.65 15.33
C THR A 454 -9.64 -5.30 15.67
N SER A 455 -10.45 -4.94 14.68
CA SER A 455 -11.87 -4.65 14.88
C SER A 455 -12.66 -5.91 15.26
N ARG A 456 -12.33 -7.07 14.67
CA ARG A 456 -12.91 -8.37 15.01
C ARG A 456 -12.49 -8.79 16.42
N GLN A 457 -11.21 -8.64 16.77
CA GLN A 457 -10.70 -8.88 18.13
C GLN A 457 -11.44 -8.01 19.16
N ARG A 458 -11.53 -6.69 18.94
CA ARG A 458 -12.30 -5.80 19.83
C ARG A 458 -13.77 -6.18 19.95
N ARG A 459 -14.41 -6.62 18.85
CA ARG A 459 -15.80 -7.11 18.87
C ARG A 459 -15.93 -8.38 19.71
N LEU A 460 -15.05 -9.36 19.48
CA LEU A 460 -15.02 -10.62 20.24
C LEU A 460 -14.79 -10.35 21.73
N GLU A 461 -13.82 -9.51 22.08
CA GLU A 461 -13.52 -9.14 23.47
C GLU A 461 -14.64 -8.33 24.13
N SER A 462 -15.43 -7.59 23.34
CA SER A 462 -16.59 -6.84 23.82
C SER A 462 -17.87 -7.69 23.95
N SER A 463 -17.87 -8.93 23.45
CA SER A 463 -19.01 -9.85 23.53
C SER A 463 -19.39 -10.15 24.99
N PHE A 464 -20.65 -10.55 25.21
CA PHE A 464 -21.12 -10.97 26.53
C PHE A 464 -20.34 -12.19 27.03
N GLU A 465 -20.04 -13.13 26.15
CA GLU A 465 -19.27 -14.35 26.41
C GLU A 465 -17.84 -14.05 26.84
N ALA A 466 -17.12 -13.16 26.14
CA ALA A 466 -15.78 -12.75 26.54
C ALA A 466 -15.76 -12.00 27.89
N ARG A 467 -16.80 -11.21 28.17
CA ARG A 467 -16.98 -10.58 29.49
C ARG A 467 -17.27 -11.60 30.60
N ARG A 468 -18.02 -12.66 30.30
CA ARG A 468 -18.29 -13.78 31.23
C ARG A 468 -17.03 -14.61 31.47
N ALA A 469 -16.28 -14.94 30.42
CA ALA A 469 -15.02 -15.66 30.51
C ALA A 469 -13.96 -14.88 31.33
N LYS A 470 -13.82 -13.57 31.12
CA LYS A 470 -12.94 -12.72 31.95
C LYS A 470 -13.37 -12.69 33.42
N LYS A 471 -14.67 -12.68 33.71
CA LYS A 471 -15.17 -12.79 35.09
C LYS A 471 -14.86 -14.15 35.71
N ILE A 472 -15.07 -15.24 34.98
CA ILE A 472 -14.78 -16.60 35.46
C ILE A 472 -13.28 -16.74 35.72
N LYS A 473 -12.43 -16.29 34.79
CA LYS A 473 -10.98 -16.33 34.96
C LYS A 473 -10.53 -15.55 36.21
N LYS A 474 -11.06 -14.34 36.38
CA LYS A 474 -10.77 -13.51 37.57
C LYS A 474 -11.31 -14.14 38.87
N SER A 475 -12.44 -14.85 38.81
CA SER A 475 -12.97 -15.61 39.96
C SER A 475 -12.03 -16.74 40.34
N LYS A 476 -11.55 -17.52 39.36
CA LYS A 476 -10.58 -18.58 39.58
C LYS A 476 -9.23 -18.07 40.10
N GLU A 477 -8.76 -16.93 39.59
CA GLU A 477 -7.54 -16.29 40.09
C GLU A 477 -7.70 -15.83 41.55
N ILE A 478 -8.89 -15.34 41.94
CA ILE A 478 -9.19 -14.97 43.32
C ILE A 478 -9.31 -16.21 44.22
N GLU A 479 -9.97 -17.28 43.76
CA GLU A 479 -10.06 -18.56 44.47
C GLU A 479 -8.66 -19.16 44.71
N LEU A 480 -7.79 -19.17 43.71
CA LEU A 480 -6.40 -19.61 43.85
C LEU A 480 -5.62 -18.77 44.86
N PHE A 481 -5.85 -17.45 44.88
CA PHE A 481 -5.22 -16.56 45.86
C PHE A 481 -5.72 -16.83 47.28
N GLN A 482 -7.02 -17.10 47.44
CA GLN A 482 -7.62 -17.44 48.73
C GLN A 482 -7.20 -18.82 49.23
N GLU A 483 -7.07 -19.82 48.36
CA GLU A 483 -6.50 -21.12 48.70
C GLU A 483 -5.04 -21.00 49.15
N GLN A 484 -4.25 -20.16 48.48
CA GLN A 484 -2.87 -19.87 48.90
C GLN A 484 -2.80 -19.13 50.25
N GLU A 485 -3.70 -18.17 50.52
CA GLU A 485 -3.78 -17.49 51.82
C GLU A 485 -4.28 -18.40 52.95
N VAL A 486 -5.20 -19.33 52.67
CA VAL A 486 -5.68 -20.32 53.65
C VAL A 486 -4.58 -21.34 53.99
N ILE A 487 -3.75 -21.71 53.02
CA ILE A 487 -2.56 -22.55 53.27
C ILE A 487 -1.52 -21.81 54.12
N SER A 488 -1.40 -20.48 53.99
CA SER A 488 -0.47 -19.69 54.81
C SER A 488 -0.98 -19.34 56.22
N TYR A 489 -2.29 -19.49 56.48
CA TYR A 489 -2.94 -19.17 57.77
C TYR A 489 -3.68 -20.36 58.38
N ASN A 490 -3.08 -21.56 58.32
CA ASN A 490 -3.59 -22.70 59.08
C ASN A 490 -3.02 -22.64 60.52
N PRO A 491 -3.80 -22.34 61.58
CA PRO A 491 -3.29 -22.12 62.95
C PRO A 491 -2.94 -23.43 63.70
N GLY A 492 -2.67 -24.52 62.97
CA GLY A 492 -2.55 -25.87 63.53
C GLY A 492 -1.21 -26.56 63.27
N ALA A 493 -0.14 -25.80 63.03
CA ALA A 493 1.21 -26.33 62.94
C ALA A 493 2.23 -25.38 63.57
N PHE A 494 2.11 -25.17 64.88
CA PHE A 494 3.21 -24.99 65.83
C PHE A 494 2.78 -25.54 67.18
#